data_AF-A0A086T5V1-F1
#
_entry.id   AF-A0A086T5V1-F1
#
_cell.length_a   1.000
_cell.length_b   1.000
_cell.length_c   1.000
_cell.angle_alpha   90.00
_cell.angle_beta   90.00
_cell.angle_gamma   90.00
#
_symmetry.space_group_name_H-M   'P 1'
#
loop_
_entity.id
_entity.type
_entity.pdbx_description
1 polymer ?
#
loop_
_entity_poly.entity_id
_entity_poly.type
_entity_poly.pdbx_seq_one_letter_code
_entity_poly.pdbx_strand_id
1 'polypeptide(L)'
;MLIDFIKLPSDINLIIAVSFGLFVPPRILRQAKYGGLNVHPSFLPEEFSLRGPAPIHHAVLRGDEYMGASLQTMHEEKFDHGVVLSQTPAPGLQVRPHPTMARTTRKLAVECAELLVQGLRDGLHVPPYEDAGWKAKELAGKPLQHAPKITTGDTEVDWANWTPAEWERHLRLRRAVWTTGLSKGGKPRRLLFHDATQIPEEEVSGKRATMEVMTQAGRDDEVRFRKLVSVNSKTGNIYILLGKGAWLKVRRATLEGRPEKPAATGVRDFLVDWEESKKPPPKKEGVAEETKT
;
A
#
# COMPACT_ATOMS: atom_id res chain seq x y z
N MET A 1 -18.96 -12.87 12.94
CA MET A 1 -20.37 -12.95 12.51
C MET A 1 -20.43 -14.04 11.44
N LEU A 2 -20.69 -15.29 11.83
CA LEU A 2 -21.01 -16.33 10.85
C LEU A 2 -22.42 -16.01 10.32
N ILE A 3 -22.56 -15.83 9.01
CA ILE A 3 -23.88 -15.85 8.39
C ILE A 3 -24.34 -17.30 8.44
N ASP A 4 -25.41 -17.56 9.18
CA ASP A 4 -25.93 -18.90 9.40
C ASP A 4 -26.74 -19.35 8.17
N PHE A 5 -26.07 -19.95 7.19
CA PHE A 5 -26.64 -20.40 5.92
C PHE A 5 -27.49 -21.69 6.06
N ILE A 6 -28.22 -21.85 7.15
CA ILE A 6 -28.98 -23.08 7.47
C ILE A 6 -30.35 -23.11 6.77
N LYS A 7 -30.87 -21.95 6.31
CA LYS A 7 -32.04 -21.89 5.43
C LYS A 7 -32.02 -20.62 4.59
N LEU A 8 -31.55 -20.72 3.35
CA LEU A 8 -31.73 -19.65 2.38
C LEU A 8 -33.22 -19.53 2.02
N PRO A 9 -33.72 -18.33 1.68
CA PRO A 9 -35.03 -18.19 1.06
C PRO A 9 -35.14 -19.14 -0.15
N SER A 10 -36.28 -19.80 -0.33
CA SER A 10 -36.56 -20.43 -1.62
C SER A 10 -36.59 -19.35 -2.71
N ASP A 11 -36.20 -19.71 -3.93
CA ASP A 11 -36.33 -18.85 -5.14
C ASP A 11 -35.30 -17.73 -5.31
N ILE A 12 -34.05 -17.92 -4.86
CA ILE A 12 -32.95 -17.01 -5.21
C ILE A 12 -32.64 -17.12 -6.71
N ASN A 13 -32.75 -16.01 -7.44
CA ASN A 13 -32.37 -16.00 -8.85
C ASN A 13 -30.87 -15.80 -9.05
N LEU A 14 -30.25 -14.88 -8.32
CA LEU A 14 -28.85 -14.50 -8.51
C LEU A 14 -28.23 -14.03 -7.20
N ILE A 15 -26.96 -14.38 -6.98
CA ILE A 15 -26.15 -13.89 -5.87
C ILE A 15 -25.18 -12.84 -6.40
N ILE A 16 -25.06 -11.69 -5.74
CA ILE A 16 -24.14 -10.62 -6.13
C ILE A 16 -23.15 -10.39 -4.98
N ALA A 17 -21.86 -10.53 -5.27
CA ALA A 17 -20.76 -10.20 -4.38
C ALA A 17 -20.06 -8.91 -4.83
N VAL A 18 -19.87 -7.98 -3.90
CA VAL A 18 -19.07 -6.76 -4.12
C VAL A 18 -18.23 -6.54 -2.86
N SER A 19 -16.90 -6.68 -2.95
CA SER A 19 -16.01 -6.59 -1.80
C SER A 19 -16.40 -7.52 -0.63
N PHE A 20 -16.87 -8.73 -0.97
CA PHE A 20 -17.24 -9.76 0.00
C PHE A 20 -16.03 -10.65 0.30
N GLY A 21 -15.48 -10.55 1.51
CA GLY A 21 -14.23 -11.21 1.89
C GLY A 21 -14.33 -12.70 2.24
N LEU A 22 -15.48 -13.34 2.00
CA LEU A 22 -15.70 -14.76 2.30
C LEU A 22 -16.05 -15.51 1.04
N PHE A 23 -15.68 -16.79 1.03
CA PHE A 23 -16.05 -17.68 -0.06
C PHE A 23 -17.55 -18.00 0.00
N VAL A 24 -18.26 -17.90 -1.12
CA VAL A 24 -19.68 -18.31 -1.18
C VAL A 24 -19.72 -19.82 -1.41
N PRO A 25 -20.25 -20.63 -0.48
CA PRO A 25 -20.22 -22.08 -0.60
C PRO A 25 -20.87 -22.58 -1.91
N PRO A 26 -20.30 -23.60 -2.58
CA PRO A 26 -20.84 -24.10 -3.85
C PRO A 26 -22.32 -24.50 -3.76
N ARG A 27 -22.75 -25.07 -2.62
CA ARG A 27 -24.16 -25.44 -2.37
C ARG A 27 -25.11 -24.25 -2.47
N ILE A 28 -24.64 -23.04 -2.16
CA ILE A 28 -25.43 -21.80 -2.20
C ILE A 28 -25.44 -21.24 -3.61
N LEU A 29 -24.29 -21.21 -4.28
CA LEU A 29 -24.19 -20.80 -5.68
C LEU A 29 -25.09 -21.66 -6.58
N ARG A 30 -25.06 -22.99 -6.40
CA ARG A 30 -25.90 -23.92 -7.18
C ARG A 30 -27.39 -23.85 -6.88
N GLN A 31 -27.80 -23.29 -5.74
CA GLN A 31 -29.21 -23.07 -5.43
C GLN A 31 -29.77 -21.84 -6.15
N ALA A 32 -28.93 -20.89 -6.55
CA ALA A 32 -29.35 -19.73 -7.30
C ALA A 32 -29.55 -20.07 -8.78
N LYS A 33 -30.68 -19.65 -9.37
CA LYS A 33 -31.04 -19.94 -10.76
C LYS A 33 -29.93 -19.62 -11.78
N TYR A 34 -29.24 -18.50 -11.57
CA TYR A 34 -28.18 -17.98 -12.44
C TYR A 34 -26.81 -18.02 -11.77
N GLY A 35 -26.66 -18.75 -10.66
CA GLY A 35 -25.44 -18.76 -9.87
C GLY A 35 -25.17 -17.40 -9.21
N GLY A 36 -23.99 -16.84 -9.47
CA GLY A 36 -23.67 -15.53 -8.93
C GLY A 36 -22.63 -14.74 -9.71
N LEU A 37 -22.64 -13.44 -9.46
CA LEU A 37 -21.72 -12.46 -10.04
C LEU A 37 -20.83 -11.85 -8.96
N ASN A 38 -19.61 -11.50 -9.35
CA ASN A 38 -18.69 -10.70 -8.55
C ASN A 38 -18.27 -9.46 -9.33
N VAL A 39 -18.23 -8.30 -8.67
CA VAL A 39 -17.67 -7.07 -9.22
C VAL A 39 -16.30 -6.82 -8.59
N HIS A 40 -15.26 -6.87 -9.41
CA HIS A 40 -13.89 -6.68 -8.95
C HIS A 40 -13.31 -5.35 -9.43
N PRO A 41 -12.75 -4.49 -8.55
CA PRO A 41 -12.22 -3.17 -8.92
C PRO A 41 -10.79 -3.27 -9.51
N SER A 42 -10.62 -4.17 -10.48
CA SER A 42 -9.42 -4.37 -11.28
C SER A 42 -9.78 -4.92 -12.67
N PHE A 43 -8.78 -4.99 -13.55
CA PHE A 43 -8.89 -5.66 -14.84
C PHE A 43 -8.54 -7.16 -14.71
N LEU A 44 -9.55 -8.03 -14.76
CA LEU A 44 -9.42 -9.49 -14.81
C LEU A 44 -9.17 -10.00 -16.25
N PRO A 45 -8.67 -11.24 -16.45
CA PRO A 45 -8.23 -12.22 -15.46
C PRO A 45 -6.90 -11.84 -14.83
N GLU A 46 -6.84 -12.05 -13.53
CA GLU A 46 -5.75 -11.61 -12.68
C GLU A 46 -4.54 -12.53 -12.65
N GLU A 47 -4.44 -13.50 -13.57
CA GLU A 47 -3.19 -14.22 -13.80
C GLU A 47 -2.01 -13.30 -14.15
N PHE A 48 -2.27 -12.01 -14.36
CA PHE A 48 -1.23 -11.05 -14.72
C PHE A 48 -1.28 -9.71 -13.98
N SER A 49 -2.31 -9.42 -13.16
CA SER A 49 -2.41 -8.12 -12.46
C SER A 49 -3.45 -8.13 -11.34
N LEU A 50 -3.03 -8.43 -10.09
CA LEU A 50 -3.70 -8.09 -8.81
C LEU A 50 -4.63 -9.11 -8.10
N ARG A 51 -4.40 -10.44 -8.15
CA ARG A 51 -5.20 -11.38 -7.31
C ARG A 51 -5.13 -11.06 -5.84
N GLY A 52 -6.27 -10.80 -5.20
CA GLY A 52 -6.39 -10.77 -3.76
C GLY A 52 -7.19 -9.58 -3.21
N PRO A 53 -7.18 -9.40 -1.88
CA PRO A 53 -8.13 -8.53 -1.19
C PRO A 53 -7.82 -7.03 -1.30
N ALA A 54 -6.76 -6.62 -2.00
CA ALA A 54 -6.28 -5.23 -1.99
C ALA A 54 -5.87 -4.65 -3.36
N PRO A 55 -6.62 -4.88 -4.47
CA PRO A 55 -6.20 -4.47 -5.82
C PRO A 55 -5.97 -2.95 -5.95
N ILE A 56 -6.85 -2.14 -5.37
CA ILE A 56 -6.73 -0.67 -5.40
C ILE A 56 -5.44 -0.19 -4.73
N HIS A 57 -5.07 -0.82 -3.61
CA HIS A 57 -3.90 -0.42 -2.85
C HIS A 57 -2.61 -0.65 -3.64
N HIS A 58 -2.49 -1.83 -4.25
CA HIS A 58 -1.33 -2.19 -5.06
C HIS A 58 -1.23 -1.37 -6.35
N ALA A 59 -2.36 -1.04 -6.98
CA ALA A 59 -2.36 -0.12 -8.12
C ALA A 59 -1.81 1.28 -7.73
N VAL A 60 -2.20 1.79 -6.55
CA VAL A 60 -1.65 3.05 -6.01
C VAL A 60 -0.15 2.94 -5.72
N LEU A 61 0.30 1.81 -5.17
CA LEU A 61 1.72 1.56 -4.88
C LEU A 61 2.60 1.45 -6.13
N ARG A 62 2.11 0.81 -7.19
CA ARG A 62 2.80 0.76 -8.49
C ARG A 62 2.77 2.10 -9.21
N GLY A 63 1.80 2.95 -8.89
CA GLY A 63 1.63 4.25 -9.53
C GLY A 63 0.93 4.15 -10.87
N ASP A 64 0.03 3.17 -11.02
CA ASP A 64 -0.76 2.92 -12.23
C ASP A 64 -1.50 4.20 -12.66
N GLU A 65 -1.52 4.49 -13.96
CA GLU A 65 -2.18 5.67 -14.51
C GLU A 65 -3.69 5.46 -14.71
N TYR A 66 -4.05 4.25 -15.12
CA TYR A 66 -5.42 3.80 -15.38
C TYR A 66 -5.76 2.59 -14.52
N MET A 67 -7.01 2.56 -14.07
CA MET A 67 -7.61 1.43 -13.38
C MET A 67 -8.97 1.12 -14.03
N GLY A 68 -9.58 0.02 -13.67
CA GLY A 68 -10.93 -0.30 -14.12
C GLY A 68 -11.57 -1.34 -13.23
N ALA A 69 -12.73 -1.81 -13.65
CA ALA A 69 -13.48 -2.85 -12.98
C ALA A 69 -13.82 -3.99 -13.94
N SER A 70 -14.08 -5.16 -13.38
CA SER A 70 -14.54 -6.34 -14.11
C SER A 70 -15.78 -6.90 -13.42
N LEU A 71 -16.81 -7.18 -14.21
CA LEU A 71 -17.96 -7.97 -13.84
C LEU A 71 -17.70 -9.41 -14.29
N GLN A 72 -17.73 -10.36 -13.38
CA GLN A 72 -17.47 -11.77 -13.68
C GLN A 72 -18.52 -12.67 -13.04
N THR A 73 -18.60 -13.92 -13.50
CA THR A 73 -19.28 -14.98 -12.75
C THR A 73 -18.52 -15.33 -11.47
N MET A 74 -19.15 -16.02 -10.53
CA MET A 74 -18.45 -16.57 -9.36
C MET A 74 -17.99 -18.02 -9.62
N HIS A 75 -16.73 -18.30 -9.34
CA HIS A 75 -16.16 -19.65 -9.41
C HIS A 75 -16.38 -20.38 -8.07
N GLU A 76 -16.66 -21.68 -8.10
CA GLU A 76 -17.06 -22.48 -6.93
C GLU A 76 -15.93 -22.83 -5.94
N GLU A 77 -14.67 -22.68 -6.33
CA GLU A 77 -13.53 -23.03 -5.45
C GLU A 77 -12.44 -21.95 -5.36
N LYS A 78 -12.51 -20.91 -6.18
CA LYS A 78 -11.40 -19.98 -6.40
C LYS A 78 -11.92 -18.54 -6.47
N PHE A 79 -11.25 -17.61 -5.80
CA PHE A 79 -11.58 -16.19 -5.88
C PHE A 79 -11.15 -15.61 -7.24
N ASP A 80 -12.03 -14.82 -7.85
CA ASP A 80 -11.73 -14.05 -9.06
C ASP A 80 -11.34 -14.89 -10.30
N HIS A 81 -11.84 -16.13 -10.37
CA HIS A 81 -11.64 -17.08 -11.48
C HIS A 81 -12.90 -17.29 -12.34
N GLY A 82 -13.88 -16.39 -12.25
CA GLY A 82 -15.06 -16.46 -13.11
C GLY A 82 -14.77 -15.99 -14.53
N VAL A 83 -15.73 -16.27 -15.43
CA VAL A 83 -15.73 -15.72 -16.78
C VAL A 83 -15.98 -14.21 -16.68
N VAL A 84 -15.12 -13.40 -17.31
CA VAL A 84 -15.30 -11.94 -17.33
C VAL A 84 -16.42 -11.62 -18.31
N LEU A 85 -17.55 -11.14 -17.80
CA LEU A 85 -18.74 -10.84 -18.58
C LEU A 85 -18.72 -9.41 -19.15
N SER A 86 -18.13 -8.48 -18.41
CA SER A 86 -17.96 -7.10 -18.83
C SER A 86 -16.78 -6.48 -18.10
N GLN A 87 -16.15 -5.48 -18.70
CA GLN A 87 -14.97 -4.82 -18.17
C GLN A 87 -14.97 -3.35 -18.57
N THR A 88 -14.47 -2.47 -17.70
CA THR A 88 -14.25 -1.05 -18.06
C THR A 88 -13.49 -0.95 -19.39
N PRO A 89 -13.98 -0.19 -20.38
CA PRO A 89 -13.34 -0.07 -21.68
C PRO A 89 -11.92 0.50 -21.61
N ALA A 90 -11.09 0.16 -22.60
CA ALA A 90 -9.74 0.69 -22.72
C ALA A 90 -9.74 2.24 -22.89
N PRO A 91 -8.77 2.97 -22.29
CA PRO A 91 -7.64 2.48 -21.49
C PRO A 91 -7.99 2.20 -20.01
N GLY A 92 -9.20 2.54 -19.58
CA GLY A 92 -9.64 2.52 -18.19
C GLY A 92 -10.02 3.89 -17.65
N LEU A 93 -10.39 3.92 -16.38
CA LEU A 93 -10.56 5.12 -15.58
C LEU A 93 -9.20 5.71 -15.19
N GLN A 94 -8.96 6.96 -15.56
CA GLN A 94 -7.75 7.68 -15.16
C GLN A 94 -7.74 8.01 -13.65
N VAL A 95 -6.70 7.55 -12.95
CA VAL A 95 -6.54 7.72 -11.49
C VAL A 95 -5.43 8.71 -11.10
N ARG A 96 -4.48 8.99 -12.00
CA ARG A 96 -3.43 10.02 -11.85
C ARG A 96 -3.91 11.43 -12.24
N PRO A 97 -3.21 12.52 -11.82
CA PRO A 97 -1.94 12.57 -11.07
C PRO A 97 -2.01 12.46 -9.53
N HIS A 98 -3.20 12.48 -8.92
CA HIS A 98 -3.36 12.51 -7.46
C HIS A 98 -4.25 11.36 -6.92
N PRO A 99 -3.84 10.09 -7.08
CA PRO A 99 -4.57 8.96 -6.51
C PRO A 99 -4.42 9.00 -4.99
N THR A 100 -5.49 9.37 -4.29
CA THR A 100 -5.66 9.03 -2.87
C THR A 100 -6.56 7.81 -2.80
N MET A 101 -6.35 6.94 -1.80
CA MET A 101 -7.22 5.77 -1.62
C MET A 101 -8.70 6.15 -1.64
N ALA A 102 -9.09 7.20 -0.89
CA ALA A 102 -10.47 7.66 -0.83
C ALA A 102 -11.05 8.09 -2.19
N ARG A 103 -10.27 8.86 -2.97
CA ARG A 103 -10.70 9.35 -4.29
C ARG A 103 -10.77 8.21 -5.31
N THR A 104 -9.74 7.35 -5.34
CA THR A 104 -9.66 6.21 -6.26
C THR A 104 -10.78 5.21 -5.97
N THR A 105 -10.99 4.83 -4.70
CA THR A 105 -12.09 3.94 -4.31
C THR A 105 -13.44 4.52 -4.67
N ARG A 106 -13.68 5.83 -4.45
CA ARG A 106 -14.96 6.46 -4.81
C ARG A 106 -15.22 6.38 -6.32
N LYS A 107 -14.22 6.72 -7.15
CA LYS A 107 -14.40 6.67 -8.61
C LYS A 107 -14.65 5.23 -9.09
N LEU A 108 -13.86 4.27 -8.60
CA LEU A 108 -14.05 2.86 -8.97
C LEU A 108 -15.37 2.29 -8.46
N ALA A 109 -15.88 2.75 -7.31
CA ALA A 109 -17.19 2.30 -6.82
C ALA A 109 -18.33 2.69 -7.77
N VAL A 110 -18.28 3.89 -8.35
CA VAL A 110 -19.25 4.33 -9.37
C VAL A 110 -19.14 3.46 -10.63
N GLU A 111 -17.93 3.29 -11.15
CA GLU A 111 -17.65 2.44 -12.31
C GLU A 111 -18.14 0.99 -12.11
N CYS A 112 -17.82 0.38 -10.96
CA CYS A 112 -18.27 -0.95 -10.59
C CYS A 112 -19.80 -1.07 -10.54
N ALA A 113 -20.49 -0.05 -10.00
CA ALA A 113 -21.94 -0.05 -9.90
C ALA A 113 -22.60 0.06 -11.28
N GLU A 114 -22.07 0.95 -12.14
CA GLU A 114 -22.55 1.11 -13.52
C GLU A 114 -22.36 -0.19 -14.31
N LEU A 115 -21.17 -0.81 -14.22
CA LEU A 115 -20.86 -2.06 -14.88
C LEU A 115 -21.81 -3.19 -14.46
N LEU A 116 -22.11 -3.30 -13.16
CA LEU A 116 -23.06 -4.28 -12.63
C LEU A 116 -24.49 -4.03 -13.13
N VAL A 117 -25.00 -2.81 -13.01
CA VAL A 117 -26.37 -2.48 -13.41
C VAL A 117 -26.56 -2.70 -14.90
N GLN A 118 -25.59 -2.26 -15.71
CA GLN A 118 -25.65 -2.43 -17.16
C GLN A 118 -25.55 -3.91 -17.54
N GLY A 119 -24.63 -4.67 -16.96
CA GLY A 119 -24.51 -6.11 -17.22
C GLY A 119 -25.75 -6.91 -16.82
N LEU A 120 -26.48 -6.49 -15.78
CA LEU A 120 -27.77 -7.09 -15.43
C LEU A 120 -28.86 -6.77 -16.47
N ARG A 121 -28.94 -5.52 -16.95
CA ARG A 121 -29.90 -5.10 -17.99
C ARG A 121 -29.65 -5.79 -19.33
N ASP A 122 -28.39 -5.98 -19.68
CA ASP A 122 -27.97 -6.65 -20.91
C ASP A 122 -28.09 -8.19 -20.82
N GLY A 123 -28.49 -8.72 -19.65
CA GLY A 123 -28.71 -10.15 -19.48
C GLY A 123 -27.44 -10.98 -19.37
N LEU A 124 -26.28 -10.38 -19.10
CA LEU A 124 -24.97 -11.07 -19.09
C LEU A 124 -24.87 -12.20 -18.05
N HIS A 125 -25.74 -12.19 -17.05
CA HIS A 125 -25.86 -13.23 -16.04
C HIS A 125 -26.56 -14.51 -16.53
N VAL A 126 -27.11 -14.50 -17.75
CA VAL A 126 -27.81 -15.64 -18.35
C VAL A 126 -26.85 -16.39 -19.28
N PRO A 127 -26.59 -17.69 -19.05
CA PRO A 127 -25.78 -18.50 -19.96
C PRO A 127 -26.36 -18.60 -21.39
N PRO A 128 -25.53 -18.90 -22.42
CA PRO A 128 -24.09 -19.14 -22.35
C PRO A 128 -23.27 -17.87 -22.12
N TYR A 129 -22.14 -18.00 -21.43
CA TYR A 129 -21.25 -16.87 -21.15
C TYR A 129 -20.17 -16.72 -22.23
N GLU A 130 -19.90 -15.48 -22.61
CA GLU A 130 -18.79 -15.11 -23.49
C GLU A 130 -17.78 -14.26 -22.70
N ASP A 131 -16.48 -14.53 -22.87
CA ASP A 131 -15.43 -13.79 -22.18
C ASP A 131 -15.15 -12.44 -22.87
N ALA A 132 -15.46 -11.35 -22.16
CA ALA A 132 -15.27 -9.96 -22.59
C ALA A 132 -14.02 -9.30 -21.98
N GLY A 133 -13.12 -10.07 -21.35
CA GLY A 133 -11.90 -9.58 -20.70
C GLY A 133 -10.82 -9.16 -21.69
N TRP A 134 -10.89 -7.93 -22.21
CA TRP A 134 -9.91 -7.43 -23.19
C TRP A 134 -8.49 -7.34 -22.62
N LYS A 135 -8.34 -7.00 -21.33
CA LYS A 135 -7.01 -6.81 -20.71
C LYS A 135 -6.19 -8.08 -20.62
N ALA A 136 -6.85 -9.26 -20.56
CA ALA A 136 -6.21 -10.57 -20.56
C ALA A 136 -5.20 -10.70 -21.70
N LYS A 137 -5.63 -10.29 -22.89
CA LYS A 137 -4.87 -10.42 -24.15
C LYS A 137 -3.62 -9.55 -24.15
N GLU A 138 -3.67 -8.36 -23.55
CA GLU A 138 -2.51 -7.46 -23.43
C GLU A 138 -1.48 -7.92 -22.40
N LEU A 139 -1.93 -8.69 -21.40
CA LEU A 139 -1.08 -9.11 -20.30
C LEU A 139 -0.50 -10.52 -20.49
N ALA A 140 -0.91 -11.23 -21.54
CA ALA A 140 -0.41 -12.55 -21.88
C ALA A 140 1.13 -12.59 -21.90
N GLY A 141 1.72 -13.56 -21.19
CA GLY A 141 3.17 -13.77 -21.12
C GLY A 141 3.91 -12.91 -20.09
N LYS A 142 3.22 -12.07 -19.30
CA LYS A 142 3.84 -11.32 -18.19
C LYS A 142 3.89 -12.17 -16.90
N PRO A 143 4.79 -11.89 -15.95
CA PRO A 143 4.79 -12.58 -14.67
C PRO A 143 3.55 -12.23 -13.83
N LEU A 144 3.03 -13.24 -13.12
CA LEU A 144 1.95 -13.10 -12.12
C LEU A 144 2.32 -12.07 -11.04
N GLN A 145 1.45 -11.10 -10.80
CA GLN A 145 1.54 -10.20 -9.64
C GLN A 145 0.33 -10.38 -8.73
N HIS A 146 0.56 -10.88 -7.52
CA HIS A 146 -0.45 -10.98 -6.48
C HIS A 146 -0.65 -9.63 -5.77
N ALA A 147 -1.88 -9.36 -5.32
CA ALA A 147 -2.26 -8.22 -4.49
C ALA A 147 -2.64 -8.68 -3.07
N PRO A 148 -1.66 -9.13 -2.27
CA PRO A 148 -1.93 -9.57 -0.90
C PRO A 148 -2.50 -8.42 -0.07
N LYS A 149 -3.14 -8.79 1.05
CA LYS A 149 -3.65 -7.83 2.02
C LYS A 149 -2.52 -6.91 2.50
N ILE A 150 -2.74 -5.60 2.40
CA ILE A 150 -1.80 -4.59 2.92
C ILE A 150 -1.74 -4.68 4.45
N THR A 151 -0.53 -4.80 4.97
CA THR A 151 -0.16 -4.82 6.38
C THR A 151 0.46 -3.48 6.80
N THR A 152 0.84 -3.36 8.07
CA THR A 152 1.66 -2.22 8.52
C THR A 152 3.07 -2.26 7.94
N GLY A 153 3.63 -3.44 7.68
CA GLY A 153 4.97 -3.61 7.11
C GLY A 153 5.11 -2.97 5.73
N ASP A 154 4.06 -2.97 4.92
CA ASP A 154 4.04 -2.35 3.59
C ASP A 154 4.25 -0.82 3.61
N THR A 155 4.27 -0.18 4.78
CA THR A 155 4.57 1.27 4.92
C THR A 155 5.84 1.54 5.71
N GLU A 156 6.63 0.49 5.97
CA GLU A 156 8.00 0.64 6.45
C GLU A 156 8.84 1.24 5.33
N VAL A 157 9.62 2.27 5.65
CA VAL A 157 10.49 2.93 4.69
C VAL A 157 11.61 1.97 4.29
N ASP A 158 11.70 1.63 3.01
CA ASP A 158 12.89 1.02 2.42
C ASP A 158 13.92 2.11 2.13
N TRP A 159 14.83 2.34 3.08
CA TRP A 159 15.83 3.39 3.01
C TRP A 159 16.89 3.19 1.92
N ALA A 160 17.02 1.97 1.39
CA ALA A 160 17.97 1.64 0.33
C ALA A 160 17.37 1.96 -1.05
N ASN A 161 16.10 1.62 -1.27
CA ASN A 161 15.52 1.61 -2.61
C ASN A 161 14.51 2.75 -2.85
N TRP A 162 13.82 3.25 -1.81
CA TRP A 162 12.76 4.23 -2.04
C TRP A 162 13.28 5.58 -2.57
N THR A 163 12.70 5.95 -3.70
CA THR A 163 12.70 7.28 -4.31
C THR A 163 11.64 8.18 -3.65
N PRO A 164 11.69 9.51 -3.87
CA PRO A 164 10.63 10.41 -3.42
C PRO A 164 9.23 10.02 -3.94
N ALA A 165 9.16 9.51 -5.17
CA ALA A 165 7.91 9.05 -5.76
C ALA A 165 7.36 7.78 -5.08
N GLU A 166 8.22 6.86 -4.67
CA GLU A 166 7.81 5.69 -3.87
C GLU A 166 7.31 6.12 -2.49
N TRP A 167 8.04 7.00 -1.81
CA TRP A 167 7.62 7.56 -0.54
C TRP A 167 6.22 8.20 -0.63
N GLU A 168 5.99 9.01 -1.67
CA GLU A 168 4.70 9.66 -1.89
C GLU A 168 3.57 8.64 -2.13
N ARG A 169 3.81 7.58 -2.91
CA ARG A 169 2.83 6.50 -3.13
C ARG A 169 2.46 5.80 -1.82
N HIS A 170 3.43 5.54 -0.96
CA HIS A 170 3.19 4.95 0.36
C HIS A 170 2.44 5.92 1.31
N LEU A 171 2.71 7.23 1.23
CA LEU A 171 1.92 8.26 1.95
C LEU A 171 0.47 8.39 1.45
N ARG A 172 0.23 8.08 0.17
CA ARG A 172 -1.12 8.06 -0.43
C ARG A 172 -1.89 6.81 -0.03
N LEU A 173 -1.18 5.69 0.15
CA LEU A 173 -1.71 4.43 0.66
C LEU A 173 -2.13 4.59 2.13
N ARG A 174 -1.24 5.10 2.97
CA ARG A 174 -1.50 5.43 4.38
C ARG A 174 -0.94 6.80 4.66
N ARG A 175 -1.64 7.60 5.47
CA ARG A 175 -1.26 8.98 5.83
C ARG A 175 0.09 9.12 6.56
N ALA A 176 0.83 8.02 6.72
CA ALA A 176 2.14 7.94 7.34
C ALA A 176 2.95 6.79 6.72
N VAL A 177 4.26 6.98 6.64
CA VAL A 177 5.24 5.90 6.51
C VAL A 177 6.06 5.81 7.79
N TRP A 178 6.65 4.66 8.09
CA TRP A 178 7.33 4.45 9.36
C TRP A 178 8.72 3.83 9.20
N THR A 179 9.56 4.03 10.21
CA THR A 179 10.87 3.38 10.34
C THR A 179 11.17 3.17 11.82
N THR A 180 12.16 2.36 12.12
CA THR A 180 12.74 2.32 13.46
C THR A 180 13.93 3.29 13.53
N GLY A 181 13.82 4.32 14.37
CA GLY A 181 14.92 5.25 14.66
C GLY A 181 15.68 4.85 15.92
N LEU A 182 16.98 5.12 15.97
CA LEU A 182 17.78 5.01 17.19
C LEU A 182 17.81 6.36 17.91
N SER A 183 17.23 6.40 19.11
CA SER A 183 17.30 7.59 19.95
C SER A 183 18.70 7.79 20.53
N LYS A 184 19.02 9.00 21.02
CA LYS A 184 20.29 9.32 21.72
C LYS A 184 20.61 8.38 22.88
N GLY A 185 19.61 7.75 23.48
CA GLY A 185 19.79 6.73 24.52
C GLY A 185 20.05 5.31 23.99
N GLY A 186 20.30 5.15 22.68
CA GLY A 186 20.53 3.85 22.02
C GLY A 186 19.29 2.96 21.91
N LYS A 187 18.11 3.45 22.33
CA LYS A 187 16.87 2.66 22.29
C LYS A 187 16.20 2.78 20.92
N PRO A 188 15.90 1.66 20.24
CA PRO A 188 15.12 1.66 19.00
C PRO A 188 13.67 2.04 19.30
N ARG A 189 13.11 2.92 18.46
CA ARG A 189 11.72 3.38 18.59
C ARG A 189 11.12 3.59 17.22
N ARG A 190 9.84 3.27 17.08
CA ARG A 190 9.12 3.49 15.84
C ARG A 190 8.78 4.96 15.64
N LEU A 191 9.26 5.50 14.52
CA LEU A 191 9.00 6.85 14.03
C LEU A 191 8.09 6.78 12.82
N LEU A 192 7.10 7.67 12.78
CA LEU A 192 6.20 7.84 11.66
C LEU A 192 6.44 9.23 11.07
N PHE A 193 6.54 9.29 9.75
CA PHE A 193 6.64 10.52 8.98
C PHE A 193 5.34 10.75 8.23
N HIS A 194 4.87 12.00 8.27
CA HIS A 194 3.65 12.44 7.63
C HIS A 194 3.95 13.69 6.81
N ASP A 195 3.13 13.95 5.79
CA ASP A 195 3.21 15.18 4.99
C ASP A 195 4.65 15.44 4.50
N ALA A 196 5.11 14.54 3.62
CA ALA A 196 6.41 14.64 2.98
C ALA A 196 6.27 14.92 1.49
N THR A 197 7.10 15.82 0.98
CA THR A 197 7.14 16.21 -0.44
C THR A 197 8.58 16.33 -0.91
N GLN A 198 8.86 15.92 -2.15
CA GLN A 198 10.15 16.19 -2.78
C GLN A 198 10.36 17.70 -2.92
N ILE A 199 11.58 18.14 -2.67
CA ILE A 199 12.01 19.52 -2.90
C ILE A 199 13.39 19.53 -3.55
N PRO A 200 13.77 20.61 -4.26
CA PRO A 200 15.14 20.77 -4.72
C PRO A 200 16.09 21.16 -3.56
N GLU A 201 17.39 20.99 -3.75
CA GLU A 201 18.38 21.17 -2.66
C GLU A 201 18.47 22.63 -2.19
N GLU A 202 18.31 23.58 -3.10
CA GLU A 202 18.31 25.02 -2.81
C GLU A 202 17.19 25.46 -1.84
N GLU A 203 16.12 24.68 -1.72
CA GLU A 203 15.04 24.93 -0.75
C GLU A 203 15.32 24.32 0.64
N VAL A 204 16.35 23.48 0.75
CA VAL A 204 16.74 22.87 2.02
C VAL A 204 17.30 23.93 2.95
N SER A 205 16.79 23.96 4.18
CA SER A 205 17.15 24.98 5.16
C SER A 205 17.34 24.39 6.55
N GLY A 206 17.98 25.15 7.44
CA GLY A 206 18.20 24.76 8.83
C GLY A 206 19.59 24.17 9.09
N LYS A 207 19.76 23.56 10.27
CA LYS A 207 21.04 22.99 10.71
C LYS A 207 21.16 21.54 10.24
N ARG A 208 22.34 21.17 9.73
CA ARG A 208 22.65 19.79 9.34
C ARG A 208 22.79 18.90 10.57
N ALA A 209 22.27 17.70 10.47
CA ALA A 209 22.31 16.66 11.48
C ALA A 209 22.31 15.28 10.80
N THR A 210 22.56 14.23 11.56
CA THR A 210 22.34 12.85 11.12
C THR A 210 21.28 12.18 11.95
N MET A 211 20.57 11.23 11.34
CA MET A 211 19.62 10.36 12.02
C MET A 211 19.95 8.91 11.68
N GLU A 212 20.08 8.07 12.71
CA GLU A 212 20.23 6.63 12.54
C GLU A 212 18.85 5.96 12.49
N VAL A 213 18.59 5.28 11.39
CA VAL A 213 17.31 4.64 11.06
C VAL A 213 17.55 3.23 10.56
N MET A 214 16.53 2.39 10.68
CA MET A 214 16.63 0.97 10.38
C MET A 214 15.43 0.53 9.55
N THR A 215 15.67 -0.42 8.66
CA THR A 215 14.66 -1.10 7.86
C THR A 215 14.87 -2.60 8.03
N GLN A 216 13.78 -3.35 8.15
CA GLN A 216 13.83 -4.81 8.03
C GLN A 216 14.14 -5.22 6.58
N ALA A 217 15.31 -5.82 6.34
CA ALA A 217 15.66 -6.39 5.04
C ALA A 217 15.37 -7.89 5.05
N GLY A 218 14.15 -8.27 4.66
CA GLY A 218 13.73 -9.69 4.68
C GLY A 218 13.36 -10.18 6.08
N ARG A 219 13.46 -11.49 6.32
CA ARG A 219 12.89 -12.13 7.52
C ARG A 219 13.72 -11.97 8.81
N ASP A 220 15.03 -11.72 8.74
CA ASP A 220 15.89 -11.76 9.94
C ASP A 220 17.01 -10.69 10.02
N ASP A 221 17.27 -9.89 8.98
CA ASP A 221 18.37 -8.91 9.00
C ASP A 221 17.87 -7.45 9.11
N GLU A 222 18.22 -6.78 10.21
CA GLU A 222 17.98 -5.34 10.40
C GLU A 222 19.15 -4.53 9.84
N VAL A 223 18.90 -3.74 8.79
CA VAL A 223 19.94 -2.92 8.15
C VAL A 223 19.87 -1.50 8.70
N ARG A 224 21.01 -1.00 9.18
CA ARG A 224 21.14 0.36 9.71
C ARG A 224 21.59 1.33 8.63
N PHE A 225 20.93 2.49 8.58
CA PHE A 225 21.26 3.60 7.71
C PHE A 225 21.50 4.85 8.55
N ARG A 226 22.56 5.59 8.20
CA ARG A 226 22.76 6.96 8.68
C ARG A 226 22.30 7.92 7.60
N LYS A 227 21.21 8.65 7.86
CA LYS A 227 20.68 9.63 6.92
C LYS A 227 21.14 11.03 7.28
N LEU A 228 21.58 11.78 6.27
CA LEU A 228 21.78 13.23 6.41
C LEU A 228 20.40 13.90 6.47
N VAL A 229 20.22 14.74 7.48
CA VAL A 229 18.99 15.49 7.72
C VAL A 229 19.35 16.98 7.87
N SER A 230 18.49 17.87 7.39
CA SER A 230 18.52 19.29 7.76
C SER A 230 17.29 19.64 8.59
N VAL A 231 17.48 20.41 9.65
CA VAL A 231 16.44 20.66 10.66
C VAL A 231 16.19 22.15 10.77
N ASN A 232 15.00 22.59 10.36
CA ASN A 232 14.59 23.98 10.46
C ASN A 232 13.61 24.17 11.60
N SER A 233 14.14 24.44 12.80
CA SER A 233 13.36 24.62 14.03
C SER A 233 12.37 25.79 13.98
N LYS A 234 12.61 26.81 13.14
CA LYS A 234 11.67 27.94 12.99
C LYS A 234 10.39 27.52 12.29
N THR A 235 10.53 26.71 11.24
CA THR A 235 9.38 26.20 10.46
C THR A 235 8.80 24.89 11.01
N GLY A 236 9.55 24.19 11.86
CA GLY A 236 9.19 22.87 12.37
C GLY A 236 9.44 21.72 11.38
N ASN A 237 10.02 22.00 10.21
CA ASN A 237 10.28 21.00 9.17
C ASN A 237 11.63 20.31 9.34
N ILE A 238 11.71 19.08 8.86
CA ILE A 238 12.99 18.42 8.56
C ILE A 238 13.09 18.14 7.07
N TYR A 239 14.32 18.02 6.59
CA TYR A 239 14.64 17.64 5.23
C TYR A 239 15.50 16.39 5.30
N ILE A 240 15.09 15.30 4.68
CA ILE A 240 15.81 14.02 4.72
C ILE A 240 16.41 13.77 3.34
N LEU A 241 17.72 13.51 3.29
CA LEU A 241 18.40 13.11 2.06
C LEU A 241 18.14 11.63 1.78
N LEU A 242 17.55 11.35 0.63
CA LEU A 242 17.40 10.00 0.09
C LEU A 242 18.59 9.65 -0.83
N GLY A 243 18.58 8.43 -1.37
CA GLY A 243 19.55 8.02 -2.38
C GLY A 243 19.52 8.94 -3.61
N LYS A 244 20.64 9.00 -4.34
CA LYS A 244 20.80 9.80 -5.58
C LYS A 244 20.64 11.32 -5.42
N GLY A 245 20.77 11.86 -4.21
CA GLY A 245 20.80 13.31 -3.96
C GLY A 245 19.43 13.97 -3.73
N ALA A 246 18.33 13.20 -3.73
CA ALA A 246 16.98 13.77 -3.61
C ALA A 246 16.62 14.14 -2.17
N TRP A 247 16.01 15.31 -1.97
CA TRP A 247 15.56 15.78 -0.66
C TRP A 247 14.05 15.65 -0.48
N LEU A 248 13.65 15.11 0.68
CA LEU A 248 12.26 15.12 1.15
C LEU A 248 12.07 16.14 2.26
N LYS A 249 11.19 17.11 2.07
CA LYS A 249 10.68 17.98 3.13
C LYS A 249 9.57 17.25 3.87
N VAL A 250 9.76 16.95 5.15
CA VAL A 250 8.77 16.32 6.03
C VAL A 250 8.30 17.37 7.04
N ARG A 251 6.99 17.61 7.08
CA ARG A 251 6.39 18.66 7.94
C ARG A 251 5.97 18.14 9.31
N ARG A 252 5.58 16.87 9.39
CA ARG A 252 4.97 16.28 10.59
C ARG A 252 5.57 14.91 10.89
N ALA A 253 5.79 14.62 12.17
CA ALA A 253 6.30 13.34 12.62
C ALA A 253 5.63 12.91 13.93
N THR A 254 5.52 11.60 14.11
CA THR A 254 4.96 10.98 15.31
C THR A 254 5.91 9.93 15.84
N LEU A 255 6.18 9.97 17.14
CA LEU A 255 6.78 8.85 17.86
C LEU A 255 5.64 7.93 18.31
N GLU A 256 5.74 6.63 18.07
CA GLU A 256 4.65 5.69 18.41
C GLU A 256 4.19 5.86 19.87
N GLY A 257 2.86 5.91 20.06
CA GLY A 257 2.22 6.18 21.35
C GLY A 257 2.23 7.66 21.80
N ARG A 258 2.67 8.60 20.96
CA ARG A 258 2.66 10.05 21.23
C ARG A 258 1.80 10.80 20.21
N PRO A 259 1.33 12.03 20.51
CA PRO A 259 0.63 12.85 19.53
C PRO A 259 1.56 13.34 18.42
N GLU A 260 0.98 13.58 17.24
CA GLU A 260 1.67 14.12 16.06
C GLU A 260 2.15 15.56 16.32
N LYS A 261 3.40 15.84 15.93
CA LYS A 261 4.08 17.13 16.14
C LYS A 261 4.73 17.64 14.86
N PRO A 262 5.15 18.92 14.80
CA PRO A 262 6.10 19.37 13.77
C PRO A 262 7.31 18.44 13.73
N ALA A 263 7.76 18.09 12.54
CA ALA A 263 8.77 17.04 12.35
C ALA A 263 10.05 17.31 13.14
N ALA A 264 10.55 18.55 13.13
CA ALA A 264 11.76 18.96 13.86
C ALA A 264 11.66 18.69 15.37
N THR A 265 10.46 18.82 15.94
CA THR A 265 10.20 18.49 17.35
C THR A 265 10.03 17.00 17.55
N GLY A 266 9.31 16.32 16.64
CA GLY A 266 9.01 14.89 16.74
C GLY A 266 10.24 13.99 16.67
N VAL A 267 11.27 14.38 15.91
CA VAL A 267 12.49 13.59 15.72
C VAL A 267 13.67 14.05 16.58
N ARG A 268 13.49 15.05 17.45
CA ARG A 268 14.59 15.71 18.17
C ARG A 268 15.53 14.73 18.90
N ASP A 269 14.96 13.69 19.49
CA ASP A 269 15.70 12.71 20.29
C ASP A 269 16.47 11.68 19.43
N PHE A 270 16.36 11.77 18.10
CA PHE A 270 17.01 10.90 17.12
C PHE A 270 18.08 11.63 16.29
N LEU A 271 18.23 12.95 16.50
CA LEU A 271 19.17 13.77 15.76
C LEU A 271 20.51 13.86 16.49
N VAL A 272 21.59 13.55 15.78
CA VAL A 272 22.97 13.80 16.20
C VAL A 272 23.51 14.96 15.36
N ASP A 273 24.23 15.90 15.99
CA ASP A 273 24.80 17.03 15.26
C ASP A 273 25.77 16.53 14.17
N TRP A 274 25.82 17.21 13.01
CA TRP A 274 26.67 16.78 11.90
C TRP A 274 28.15 16.72 12.28
N GLU A 275 28.67 17.69 13.03
CA GLU A 275 30.08 17.68 13.44
C GLU A 275 30.36 16.62 14.50
N GLU A 276 29.37 16.30 15.33
CA GLU A 276 29.45 15.20 16.30
C GLU A 276 29.40 13.83 15.59
N SER A 277 28.64 13.71 14.50
CA SER A 277 28.48 12.46 13.74
C SER A 277 29.76 12.00 13.00
N LYS A 278 30.71 12.92 12.79
CA LYS A 278 32.04 12.62 12.21
C LYS A 278 33.00 12.01 13.22
N LYS A 279 32.70 12.08 14.53
CA LYS A 279 33.55 11.49 15.57
C LYS A 279 33.33 9.98 15.62
N PRO A 280 34.38 9.17 15.88
CA PRO A 280 34.23 7.73 16.08
C PRO A 280 33.27 7.47 17.25
N PRO A 281 32.48 6.38 17.22
CA PRO A 281 31.57 6.06 18.31
C PRO A 281 32.36 5.95 19.63
N PRO A 282 31.80 6.41 20.75
CA PRO A 282 32.48 6.28 22.04
C PRO A 282 32.82 4.81 22.28
N LYS A 283 34.09 4.53 22.65
CA LYS A 283 34.51 3.19 23.04
C LYS A 283 33.56 2.73 24.15
N LYS A 284 32.92 1.57 23.98
CA LYS A 284 32.18 0.94 25.08
C LYS A 284 33.16 0.79 26.24
N GLU A 285 32.90 1.46 27.36
CA GLU A 285 33.68 1.27 28.58
C GLU A 285 33.52 -0.19 29.06
N GLY A 286 34.62 -0.74 29.55
CA GLY A 286 34.93 -2.18 29.61
C GLY A 286 33.86 -3.09 30.18
N VAL A 287 33.60 -4.19 29.48
CA VAL A 287 33.34 -5.47 30.14
C VAL A 287 34.72 -5.99 30.53
N ALA A 288 35.00 -6.06 31.83
CA ALA A 288 36.22 -6.68 32.33
C ALA A 288 36.28 -8.14 31.83
N GLU A 289 37.33 -8.47 31.08
CA GLU A 289 37.72 -9.86 30.84
C GLU A 289 38.21 -10.43 32.18
N GLU A 290 37.37 -11.23 32.85
CA GLU A 290 37.86 -12.18 33.84
C GLU A 290 38.55 -13.33 33.10
N THR A 291 39.88 -13.24 33.00
CA THR A 291 40.74 -14.38 32.74
C THR A 291 40.63 -15.37 33.89
N LYS A 292 40.00 -16.52 33.66
CA LYS A 292 40.15 -17.71 34.49
C LYS A 292 41.40 -18.48 34.07
N THR A 293 42.39 -18.49 34.95
CA THR A 293 43.34 -19.61 35.14
C THR A 293 42.63 -20.83 35.71
#